data_AF-A0A1E3JLK0-F1
#
_entry.id   AF-A0A1E3JLK0-F1
#
_cell.length_a   1.000
_cell.length_b   1.000
_cell.length_c   1.000
_cell.angle_alpha   90.00
_cell.angle_beta   90.00
_cell.angle_gamma   90.00
#
_symmetry.space_group_name_H-M   'P 1'
#
loop_
_entity.id
_entity.type
_entity.pdbx_description
1 polymer ?
#
loop_
_entity_poly.entity_id
_entity_poly.type
_entity_poly.pdbx_seq_one_letter_code
_entity_poly.pdbx_strand_id
1 'polypeptide(L)'
;MTDEPPSVVVPPINFSLVARGIYRSGHPNRKNFAFLKRLNLKGIIYLEGSDPYRQDSLDFVESQNLTLYRFDFSKESDLFTTEGQERLGGLLRVLLDKRNHPLLVHDDTGKGSCTLICALLRRFQSWSLTGLFAEGDMFAGPAGGAEGVGLGDIGMEFIAAFQPKKVDYDRAWRPEWVDY
;
A
#
# COMPACT_ATOMS: atom_id res chain seq x y z
N MET A 1 -31.87 -26.61 0.94
CA MET A 1 -30.68 -25.75 0.77
C MET A 1 -31.17 -24.49 0.10
N THR A 2 -31.33 -23.40 0.87
CA THR A 2 -31.68 -22.10 0.32
C THR A 2 -30.46 -21.56 -0.40
N ASP A 3 -30.50 -21.58 -1.73
CA ASP A 3 -29.50 -21.00 -2.62
C ASP A 3 -29.71 -19.48 -2.60
N GLU A 4 -29.37 -18.84 -1.48
CA GLU A 4 -29.32 -17.38 -1.43
C GLU A 4 -28.17 -16.92 -2.34
N PRO A 5 -28.43 -16.00 -3.30
CA PRO A 5 -27.39 -15.52 -4.17
C PRO A 5 -26.26 -14.92 -3.32
N PRO A 6 -24.99 -15.15 -3.68
CA PRO A 6 -23.86 -14.67 -2.89
C PRO A 6 -23.99 -13.15 -2.71
N SER A 7 -23.87 -12.70 -1.47
CA SER A 7 -23.99 -11.27 -1.14
C SER A 7 -23.03 -10.46 -1.99
N VAL A 8 -23.57 -9.46 -2.69
CA VAL A 8 -22.78 -8.52 -3.49
C VAL A 8 -21.87 -7.76 -2.55
N VAL A 9 -20.57 -7.85 -2.80
CA VAL A 9 -19.55 -7.12 -2.04
C VAL A 9 -18.85 -6.15 -2.96
N VAL A 10 -18.49 -4.99 -2.42
CA VAL A 10 -17.90 -3.90 -3.18
C VAL A 10 -16.50 -3.63 -2.63
N PRO A 11 -15.44 -3.76 -3.46
CA PRO A 11 -14.10 -3.41 -3.02
C PRO A 11 -13.98 -1.91 -2.74
N PRO A 12 -13.02 -1.47 -1.90
CA PRO A 12 -12.73 -0.05 -1.76
C PRO A 12 -12.29 0.59 -3.09
N ILE A 13 -12.32 1.93 -3.15
CA ILE A 13 -11.81 2.66 -4.31
C ILE A 13 -10.35 2.32 -4.59
N ASN A 14 -9.95 2.28 -5.86
CA ASN A 14 -8.58 1.96 -6.28
C ASN A 14 -8.03 0.64 -5.71
N PHE A 15 -8.91 -0.29 -5.35
CA PHE A 15 -8.50 -1.59 -4.85
C PHE A 15 -7.82 -2.42 -5.93
N SER A 16 -6.68 -3.01 -5.61
CA SER A 16 -6.01 -3.98 -6.48
C SER A 16 -5.09 -4.91 -5.69
N LEU A 17 -4.77 -6.06 -6.27
CA LEU A 17 -3.68 -6.91 -5.83
C LEU A 17 -2.36 -6.32 -6.33
N VAL A 18 -1.44 -6.00 -5.43
CA VAL A 18 -0.09 -5.50 -5.80
C VAL A 18 0.84 -6.69 -6.02
N ALA A 19 0.95 -7.52 -5.00
CA ALA A 19 1.76 -8.73 -5.02
C ALA A 19 1.06 -9.80 -4.18
N ARG A 20 1.49 -11.07 -4.28
CA ARG A 20 0.92 -12.13 -3.44
C ARG A 20 1.03 -11.75 -1.96
N GLY A 21 -0.12 -11.58 -1.31
CA GLY A 21 -0.21 -11.16 0.09
C GLY A 21 -0.27 -9.65 0.34
N ILE A 22 -0.12 -8.81 -0.68
CA ILE A 22 -0.19 -7.35 -0.57
C ILE A 22 -1.30 -6.80 -1.47
N TYR A 23 -2.26 -6.12 -0.85
CA TYR A 23 -3.33 -5.40 -1.53
C TYR A 23 -3.12 -3.90 -1.38
N ARG A 24 -3.66 -3.13 -2.32
CA ARG A 24 -3.75 -1.67 -2.24
C ARG A 24 -5.19 -1.20 -2.27
N SER A 25 -5.48 -0.01 -1.75
CA SER A 25 -6.72 0.73 -2.01
C SER A 25 -6.63 2.20 -1.59
N GLY A 26 -7.71 2.96 -1.77
CA GLY A 26 -8.00 4.14 -0.94
C GLY A 26 -8.69 3.77 0.38
N HIS A 27 -9.16 4.77 1.11
CA HIS A 27 -9.68 4.56 2.48
C HIS A 27 -10.94 3.69 2.47
N PRO A 28 -10.93 2.52 3.14
CA PRO A 28 -12.11 1.67 3.23
C PRO A 28 -13.26 2.34 3.99
N ASN A 29 -14.49 2.15 3.54
CA ASN A 29 -15.67 2.53 4.32
C ASN A 29 -16.53 1.30 4.64
N ARG A 30 -17.58 1.49 5.44
CA ARG A 30 -18.50 0.42 5.87
C ARG A 30 -19.01 -0.48 4.75
N LYS A 31 -19.24 0.05 3.54
CA LYS A 31 -19.72 -0.75 2.39
C LYS A 31 -18.69 -1.77 1.90
N ASN A 32 -17.41 -1.52 2.18
CA ASN A 32 -16.30 -2.36 1.75
C ASN A 32 -15.92 -3.45 2.74
N PHE A 33 -16.36 -3.35 4.00
CA PHE A 33 -15.92 -4.28 5.04
C PHE A 33 -16.32 -5.74 4.75
N ALA A 34 -17.49 -5.96 4.16
CA ALA A 34 -17.90 -7.31 3.73
C ALA A 34 -16.96 -7.90 2.66
N PHE A 35 -16.41 -7.06 1.77
CA PHE A 35 -15.38 -7.47 0.81
C PHE A 35 -14.06 -7.78 1.52
N LEU A 36 -13.58 -6.86 2.38
CA LEU A 36 -12.30 -6.99 3.07
C LEU A 36 -12.22 -8.22 4.00
N LYS A 37 -13.35 -8.61 4.62
CA LYS A 37 -13.42 -9.86 5.41
C LYS A 37 -13.05 -11.10 4.59
N ARG A 38 -13.35 -11.12 3.29
CA ARG A 38 -13.05 -12.25 2.40
C ARG A 38 -11.55 -12.36 2.09
N LEU A 39 -10.78 -11.29 2.28
CA LEU A 39 -9.33 -11.30 2.05
C LEU A 39 -8.55 -11.92 3.21
N ASN A 40 -9.20 -12.11 4.37
CA ASN A 40 -8.57 -12.63 5.60
C ASN A 40 -7.25 -11.91 5.93
N LEU A 41 -7.31 -10.57 5.89
CA LEU A 41 -6.17 -9.71 6.20
C LEU A 41 -5.66 -9.99 7.62
N LYS A 42 -4.36 -9.83 7.85
CA LYS A 42 -3.77 -9.80 9.19
C LYS A 42 -3.48 -8.38 9.67
N GLY A 43 -3.33 -7.44 8.73
CA GLY A 43 -3.04 -6.05 9.06
C GLY A 43 -3.38 -5.08 7.96
N ILE A 44 -3.46 -3.82 8.36
CA ILE A 44 -3.70 -2.66 7.51
C ILE A 44 -2.55 -1.68 7.72
N ILE A 45 -2.02 -1.14 6.63
CA ILE A 45 -1.02 -0.10 6.61
C ILE A 45 -1.68 1.17 6.10
N TYR A 46 -1.78 2.17 6.98
CA TYR A 46 -2.28 3.49 6.63
C TYR A 46 -1.13 4.47 6.44
N LEU A 47 -1.08 5.10 5.26
CA LEU A 47 0.04 5.92 4.81
C LEU A 47 -0.09 7.42 5.12
N GLU A 48 -1.10 7.80 5.91
CA GLU A 48 -1.38 9.18 6.28
C GLU A 48 -1.35 9.35 7.81
N GLY A 49 -0.64 10.37 8.27
CA GLY A 49 -0.33 10.55 9.70
C GLY A 49 -1.06 11.70 10.37
N SER A 50 -1.44 12.71 9.60
CA SER A 50 -1.94 13.98 10.13
C SER A 50 -3.31 13.86 10.80
N ASP A 51 -4.20 13.06 10.19
CA ASP A 51 -5.57 12.87 10.67
C ASP A 51 -5.74 11.59 11.51
N PRO A 52 -6.71 11.57 12.45
CA PRO A 52 -7.09 10.35 13.14
C PRO A 52 -7.66 9.32 12.16
N TYR A 53 -7.35 8.04 12.38
CA TYR A 53 -7.94 6.96 11.59
C TYR A 53 -9.46 6.92 11.84
N ARG A 54 -10.26 6.83 10.78
CA ARG A 54 -11.73 6.94 10.87
C ARG A 54 -12.31 5.89 11.83
N GLN A 55 -13.25 6.31 12.67
CA GLN A 55 -13.78 5.46 13.74
C GLN A 55 -14.38 4.15 13.21
N ASP A 56 -15.14 4.19 12.11
CA ASP A 56 -15.71 2.98 11.51
C ASP A 56 -14.64 1.99 11.03
N SER A 57 -13.50 2.49 10.58
CA SER A 57 -12.35 1.71 10.16
C SER A 57 -11.57 1.15 11.36
N LEU A 58 -11.48 1.91 12.47
CA LEU A 58 -10.95 1.41 13.75
C LEU A 58 -11.81 0.27 14.28
N ASP A 59 -13.13 0.45 14.35
CA ASP A 59 -14.07 -0.58 14.79
C ASP A 59 -13.91 -1.86 13.95
N PHE A 60 -13.68 -1.71 12.64
CA PHE A 60 -13.42 -2.83 11.75
C PHE A 60 -12.10 -3.54 12.09
N VAL A 61 -11.01 -2.79 12.25
CA VAL A 61 -9.69 -3.30 12.65
C VAL A 61 -9.79 -4.11 13.93
N GLU A 62 -10.45 -3.56 14.96
CA GLU A 62 -10.66 -4.24 16.24
C GLU A 62 -11.52 -5.49 16.09
N SER A 63 -12.66 -5.39 15.40
CA SER A 63 -13.59 -6.52 15.22
C SER A 63 -13.00 -7.71 14.46
N GLN A 64 -12.01 -7.46 13.60
CA GLN A 64 -11.33 -8.48 12.80
C GLN A 64 -9.95 -8.84 13.36
N ASN A 65 -9.57 -8.29 14.53
CA ASN A 65 -8.28 -8.49 15.18
C ASN A 65 -7.09 -8.22 14.24
N LEU A 66 -7.18 -7.12 13.48
CA LEU A 66 -6.15 -6.68 12.54
C LEU A 66 -5.11 -5.83 13.26
N THR A 67 -3.85 -5.92 12.83
CA THR A 67 -2.83 -4.97 13.27
C THR A 67 -2.88 -3.72 12.38
N LEU A 68 -3.04 -2.54 12.97
CA LEU A 68 -2.95 -1.27 12.25
C LEU A 68 -1.54 -0.69 12.35
N TYR A 69 -0.87 -0.56 11.21
CA TYR A 69 0.40 0.12 11.08
C TYR A 69 0.16 1.52 10.51
N ARG A 70 0.82 2.53 11.08
CA ARG A 70 0.72 3.92 10.62
C ARG A 70 2.09 4.45 10.23
N PHE A 71 2.22 4.92 8.99
CA PHE A 71 3.43 5.55 8.51
C PHE A 71 3.04 6.76 7.65
N ASP A 72 3.32 7.96 8.12
CA ASP A 72 2.99 9.16 7.35
C ASP A 72 3.92 9.31 6.13
N PHE A 73 3.34 9.30 4.94
CA PHE A 73 4.03 9.63 3.69
C PHE A 73 3.24 10.64 2.86
N SER A 74 2.42 11.44 3.53
CA SER A 74 1.61 12.51 2.92
C SER A 74 2.45 13.55 2.16
N LYS A 75 3.69 13.74 2.60
CA LYS A 75 4.67 14.65 2.01
C LYS A 75 5.82 13.87 1.39
N GLU A 76 5.93 13.92 0.07
CA GLU A 76 7.01 13.24 -0.66
C GLU A 76 8.41 13.77 -0.30
N SER A 77 8.53 15.05 0.07
CA SER A 77 9.79 15.65 0.52
C SER A 77 10.38 14.95 1.74
N ASP A 78 9.54 14.36 2.59
CA ASP A 78 9.98 13.72 3.82
C ASP A 78 10.83 12.48 3.51
N LEU A 79 10.67 11.87 2.33
CA LEU A 79 11.46 10.73 1.88
C LEU A 79 12.97 11.02 1.86
N PHE A 80 13.38 12.27 1.71
CA PHE A 80 14.80 12.64 1.65
C PHE A 80 15.39 13.00 3.02
N THR A 81 14.55 13.04 4.06
CA THR A 81 14.99 13.31 5.44
C THR A 81 15.42 12.01 6.14
N THR A 82 16.28 12.12 7.16
CA THR A 82 16.68 10.97 7.98
C THR A 82 15.48 10.29 8.61
N GLU A 83 14.54 11.06 9.15
CA GLU A 83 13.32 10.58 9.79
C GLU A 83 12.41 9.83 8.81
N GLY A 84 12.26 10.34 7.59
CA GLY A 84 11.49 9.67 6.54
C GLY A 84 12.15 8.38 6.05
N GLN A 85 13.48 8.32 5.98
CA GLN A 85 14.21 7.10 5.66
C GLN A 85 14.05 6.03 6.75
N GLU A 86 14.11 6.41 8.03
CA GLU A 86 13.85 5.49 9.15
C GLU A 86 12.41 4.96 9.11
N ARG A 87 11.44 5.85 8.86
CA ARG A 87 10.02 5.50 8.69
C ARG A 87 9.82 4.53 7.52
N LEU A 88 10.47 4.78 6.39
CA LEU A 88 10.42 3.92 5.21
C LEU A 88 11.05 2.55 5.49
N GLY A 89 12.16 2.51 6.22
CA GLY A 89 12.77 1.28 6.68
C GLY A 89 11.82 0.46 7.57
N GLY A 90 11.13 1.11 8.51
CA GLY A 90 10.10 0.48 9.34
C GLY A 90 8.94 -0.10 8.51
N LEU A 91 8.41 0.69 7.57
CA LEU A 91 7.35 0.26 6.65
C LEU A 91 7.77 -0.95 5.82
N LEU A 92 8.94 -0.88 5.19
CA LEU A 92 9.45 -1.95 4.33
C LEU A 92 9.72 -3.24 5.11
N ARG A 93 10.17 -3.16 6.36
CA ARG A 93 10.31 -4.36 7.22
C ARG A 93 8.98 -5.08 7.45
N VAL A 94 7.87 -4.34 7.61
CA VAL A 94 6.53 -4.93 7.73
C VAL A 94 6.06 -5.52 6.40
N LEU A 95 6.25 -4.80 5.30
CA LEU A 95 5.83 -5.26 3.96
C LEU A 95 6.60 -6.49 3.48
N LEU A 96 7.89 -6.56 3.79
CA LEU A 96 8.81 -7.62 3.36
C LEU A 96 8.88 -8.80 4.34
N ASP A 97 7.97 -8.88 5.31
CA ASP A 97 7.85 -10.03 6.21
C ASP A 97 6.55 -10.80 5.92
N LYS A 98 6.69 -12.00 5.34
CA LYS A 98 5.55 -12.87 4.98
C LYS A 98 4.69 -13.29 6.17
N ARG A 99 5.20 -13.18 7.42
CA ARG A 99 4.42 -13.47 8.63
C ARG A 99 3.27 -12.49 8.79
N ASN A 100 3.45 -11.25 8.34
CA ASN A 100 2.44 -10.20 8.41
C ASN A 100 1.37 -10.31 7.30
N HIS A 101 1.58 -11.15 6.28
CA HIS A 101 0.66 -11.24 5.13
C HIS A 101 -0.58 -12.09 5.46
N PRO A 102 -1.77 -11.73 4.93
CA PRO A 102 -2.01 -10.67 3.94
C PRO A 102 -2.19 -9.27 4.54
N LEU A 103 -1.71 -8.24 3.82
CA LEU A 103 -1.76 -6.83 4.22
C LEU A 103 -2.53 -5.98 3.20
N LEU A 104 -3.25 -4.97 3.70
CA LEU A 104 -3.83 -3.90 2.87
C LEU A 104 -3.04 -2.62 3.10
N VAL A 105 -2.50 -2.04 2.04
CA VAL A 105 -1.84 -0.73 2.03
C VAL A 105 -2.82 0.31 1.48
N HIS A 106 -3.05 1.40 2.21
CA HIS A 106 -3.90 2.47 1.68
C HIS A 106 -3.50 3.85 2.17
N ASP A 107 -3.88 4.85 1.38
CA ASP A 107 -4.03 6.24 1.79
C ASP A 107 -5.53 6.62 1.65
N ASP A 108 -5.86 7.91 1.60
CA ASP A 108 -7.25 8.35 1.45
C ASP A 108 -7.89 7.93 0.11
N THR A 109 -7.14 8.00 -0.98
CA THR A 109 -7.65 7.84 -2.36
C THR A 109 -7.08 6.64 -3.10
N GLY A 110 -6.04 6.03 -2.54
CA GLY A 110 -5.22 5.01 -3.16
C GLY A 110 -4.43 5.56 -4.33
N LYS A 111 -4.00 6.83 -4.31
CA LYS A 111 -3.32 7.50 -5.44
C LYS A 111 -1.91 7.99 -5.13
N GLY A 112 -1.70 8.74 -4.05
CA GLY A 112 -0.41 9.39 -3.78
C GLY A 112 0.59 8.42 -3.17
N SER A 113 0.75 8.49 -1.85
CA SER A 113 1.69 7.67 -1.07
C SER A 113 1.48 6.17 -1.30
N CYS A 114 0.24 5.71 -1.47
CA CYS A 114 -0.05 4.32 -1.78
C CYS A 114 0.61 3.87 -3.09
N THR A 115 0.55 4.68 -4.14
CA THR A 115 1.19 4.36 -5.43
C THR A 115 2.71 4.40 -5.32
N LEU A 116 3.27 5.40 -4.64
CA LEU A 116 4.70 5.49 -4.38
C LEU A 116 5.22 4.21 -3.71
N ILE A 117 4.57 3.76 -2.64
CA ILE A 117 4.99 2.55 -1.93
C ILE A 117 4.82 1.29 -2.80
N CYS A 118 3.74 1.18 -3.58
CA CYS A 118 3.57 0.08 -4.53
C CYS A 118 4.70 0.07 -5.58
N ALA A 119 5.09 1.23 -6.10
CA ALA A 119 6.18 1.36 -7.05
C ALA A 119 7.54 0.95 -6.43
N LEU A 120 7.78 1.25 -5.16
CA LEU A 120 8.95 0.75 -4.44
C LEU A 120 8.92 -0.78 -4.31
N LEU A 121 7.77 -1.41 -4.10
CA LEU A 121 7.66 -2.88 -4.13
C LEU A 121 7.99 -3.45 -5.51
N ARG A 122 7.62 -2.77 -6.60
CA ARG A 122 8.03 -3.16 -7.97
C ARG A 122 9.56 -3.11 -8.16
N ARG A 123 10.26 -2.24 -7.44
CA ARG A 123 11.75 -2.24 -7.43
C ARG A 123 12.31 -3.52 -6.82
N PHE A 124 11.67 -4.08 -5.79
CA PHE A 124 12.06 -5.39 -5.23
C PHE A 124 11.78 -6.58 -6.17
N GLN A 125 10.86 -6.40 -7.12
CA GLN A 125 10.50 -7.38 -8.17
C GLN A 125 11.32 -7.18 -9.46
N SER A 126 12.35 -6.32 -9.43
CA SER A 126 13.18 -6.01 -10.59
C SER A 126 12.43 -5.49 -11.82
N TRP A 127 11.28 -4.83 -11.62
CA TRP A 127 10.56 -4.23 -12.74
C TRP A 127 11.37 -3.10 -13.38
N SER A 128 11.17 -2.91 -14.69
CA SER A 128 11.70 -1.74 -15.39
C SER A 128 11.05 -0.46 -14.86
N LEU A 129 11.80 0.66 -14.89
CA LEU A 129 11.26 1.98 -14.52
C LEU A 129 10.04 2.35 -15.37
N THR A 130 10.08 2.05 -16.67
CA THR A 130 8.94 2.30 -17.57
C THR A 130 7.69 1.53 -17.14
N GLY A 131 7.82 0.25 -16.79
CA GLY A 131 6.69 -0.58 -16.38
C GLY A 131 6.08 -0.15 -15.04
N LEU A 132 6.93 0.17 -14.05
CA LEU A 132 6.43 0.62 -12.76
C LEU A 132 5.82 2.02 -12.81
N PHE A 133 6.33 2.93 -13.65
CA PHE A 133 5.74 4.27 -13.81
C PHE A 133 4.40 4.19 -14.54
N ALA A 134 4.28 3.32 -15.55
CA ALA A 134 3.01 3.07 -16.21
C ALA A 134 1.93 2.51 -15.25
N GLU A 135 2.30 1.60 -14.34
CA GLU A 135 1.41 1.18 -13.27
C GLU A 135 1.06 2.35 -12.34
N GLY A 136 2.04 3.19 -12.02
CA GLY A 136 1.85 4.39 -11.22
C GLY A 136 0.78 5.31 -11.80
N ASP A 137 0.90 5.66 -13.07
CA ASP A 137 -0.03 6.52 -13.79
C ASP A 137 -1.44 5.91 -13.87
N MET A 138 -1.54 4.58 -13.98
CA MET A 138 -2.84 3.88 -13.98
C MET A 138 -3.63 4.13 -12.69
N PHE A 139 -2.96 4.18 -11.53
CA PHE A 139 -3.62 4.38 -10.24
C PHE A 139 -3.69 5.84 -9.80
N ALA A 140 -2.60 6.60 -9.99
CA ALA A 140 -2.54 8.00 -9.59
C ALA A 140 -3.27 8.94 -10.57
N GLY A 141 -3.57 8.46 -11.78
CA GLY A 141 -3.96 9.27 -12.93
C GLY A 141 -2.73 9.87 -13.63
N PRO A 142 -2.82 10.17 -14.94
CA PRO A 142 -1.67 10.67 -15.70
C PRO A 142 -1.17 12.00 -15.16
N ALA A 143 0.15 12.18 -15.10
CA ALA A 143 0.78 13.44 -14.74
C ALA A 143 0.28 14.56 -15.69
N GLY A 144 -0.42 15.56 -15.14
CA GLY A 144 -1.02 16.67 -15.90
C GLY A 144 -2.46 16.46 -16.39
N GLY A 145 -3.11 15.35 -16.03
CA GLY A 145 -4.55 15.17 -16.24
C GLY A 145 -5.39 15.93 -15.21
N ALA A 146 -6.63 16.29 -15.55
CA ALA A 146 -7.53 17.06 -14.68
C ALA A 146 -7.82 16.43 -13.30
N GLU A 147 -7.56 15.12 -13.14
CA GLU A 147 -7.79 14.35 -11.91
C GLU A 147 -6.55 13.57 -11.41
N GLY A 148 -5.38 13.78 -12.05
CA GLY A 148 -4.18 12.97 -11.83
C GLY A 148 -3.02 13.78 -11.25
N VAL A 149 -2.47 13.31 -10.13
CA VAL A 149 -1.22 13.84 -9.55
C VAL A 149 0.03 13.14 -10.12
N GLY A 150 -0.15 12.00 -10.80
CA GLY A 150 0.96 11.13 -11.17
C GLY A 150 1.73 10.65 -9.93
N LEU A 151 2.92 10.08 -10.17
CA LEU A 151 3.88 9.78 -9.10
C LEU A 151 4.69 11.01 -8.63
N GLY A 152 4.48 12.18 -9.25
CA GLY A 152 5.26 13.39 -9.03
C GLY A 152 6.73 13.27 -9.48
N ASP A 153 7.38 14.39 -9.81
CA ASP A 153 8.79 14.36 -10.19
C ASP A 153 9.69 13.89 -9.02
N ILE A 154 9.35 14.32 -7.80
CA ILE A 154 10.07 13.96 -6.56
C ILE A 154 9.94 12.45 -6.29
N GLY A 155 8.72 11.91 -6.33
CA GLY A 155 8.50 10.47 -6.16
C GLY A 155 9.18 9.63 -7.24
N MET A 156 9.12 10.04 -8.50
CA MET A 156 9.82 9.35 -9.61
C MET A 156 11.34 9.36 -9.43
N GLU A 157 11.93 10.50 -9.06
CA GLU A 157 13.37 10.62 -8.78
C GLU A 157 13.76 9.69 -7.63
N PHE A 158 12.98 9.68 -6.55
CA PHE A 158 13.21 8.80 -5.42
C PHE A 158 13.18 7.33 -5.82
N ILE A 159 12.15 6.90 -6.56
CA ILE A 159 12.01 5.51 -7.04
C ILE A 159 13.20 5.12 -7.93
N ALA A 160 13.62 6.02 -8.83
CA ALA A 160 14.74 5.77 -9.73
C ALA A 160 16.06 5.57 -8.96
N ALA A 161 16.30 6.40 -7.94
CA ALA A 161 17.47 6.34 -7.06
C ALA A 161 17.41 5.20 -6.02
N PHE A 162 16.22 4.68 -5.71
CA PHE A 162 16.02 3.68 -4.66
C PHE A 162 16.75 2.36 -4.96
N GLN A 163 17.43 1.83 -3.94
CA GLN A 163 18.26 0.62 -4.02
C GLN A 163 17.72 -0.47 -3.07
N PRO A 164 16.92 -1.43 -3.57
CA PRO A 164 16.33 -2.50 -2.75
C PRO A 164 17.34 -3.30 -1.92
N LYS A 165 18.54 -3.51 -2.44
CA LYS A 165 19.62 -4.28 -1.78
C LYS A 165 20.14 -3.65 -0.49
N LYS A 166 19.96 -2.34 -0.31
CA LYS A 166 20.40 -1.61 0.89
C LYS A 166 19.39 -1.67 2.03
N VAL A 167 18.17 -2.16 1.77
CA VAL A 167 17.14 -2.25 2.79
C VAL A 167 17.42 -3.41 3.73
N ASP A 168 17.42 -3.13 5.01
CA ASP A 168 17.64 -4.08 6.08
C ASP A 168 16.30 -4.70 6.55
N TYR A 169 16.14 -5.99 6.32
CA TYR A 169 14.95 -6.78 6.69
C TYR A 169 15.30 -8.25 6.85
N ASP A 170 14.41 -9.01 7.50
CA ASP A 170 14.61 -10.45 7.75
C ASP A 170 14.45 -11.29 6.48
N ARG A 171 15.60 -11.64 5.87
CA ARG A 171 15.65 -12.39 4.61
C ARG A 171 15.09 -13.81 4.72
N ALA A 172 15.01 -14.40 5.91
CA ALA A 172 14.44 -15.74 6.09
C ALA A 172 12.91 -15.75 5.88
N TRP A 173 12.27 -14.60 6.12
CA TRP A 173 10.82 -14.43 6.00
C TRP A 173 10.42 -13.57 4.79
N ARG A 174 11.34 -13.34 3.85
CA ARG A 174 11.05 -12.58 2.64
C ARG A 174 9.96 -13.25 1.78
N PRO A 175 9.05 -12.47 1.16
CA PRO A 175 8.11 -12.98 0.19
C PRO A 175 8.79 -13.54 -1.07
N GLU A 176 8.14 -14.49 -1.74
CA GLU A 176 8.66 -15.14 -2.95
C GLU A 176 8.86 -14.19 -4.12
N TRP A 177 8.11 -13.08 -4.16
CA TRP A 177 8.20 -12.06 -5.20
C TRP A 177 9.35 -11.07 -5.01
N VAL A 178 10.18 -11.24 -3.96
CA VAL A 178 11.36 -10.41 -3.73
C VAL A 178 12.58 -11.06 -4.37
N ASP A 179 13.17 -10.40 -5.37
CA ASP A 179 14.30 -10.96 -6.14
C ASP A 179 15.67 -10.78 -5.45
N TYR A 180 15.76 -9.93 -4.41
CA TYR A 180 17.02 -9.47 -3.82
C TYR A 180 17.29 -9.94 -2.39
#